data_AF-A0A382F262-F1
#
_entry.id   AF-A0A382F262-F1
#
_cell.length_a   1.000
_cell.length_b   1.000
_cell.length_c   1.000
_cell.angle_alpha   90.00
_cell.angle_beta   90.00
_cell.angle_gamma   90.00
#
_symmetry.space_group_name_H-M   'P 1'
#
loop_
_entity.id
_entity.type
_entity.pdbx_description
1 polymer ?
#
loop_
_entity_poly.entity_id
_entity_poly.type
_entity_poly.pdbx_seq_one_letter_code
_entity_poly.pdbx_strand_id
1 'polypeptide(L)' 'MDKVNKVGRPQVEQSSVRSVRLPVRIWNKVYKASKDFRSVNEYFLSLVENDLIKKKDLKKSERRSPVTSTKRSQ' A
#
# COMPACT_ATOMS: atom_id res chain seq x y z
N MET A 1 6.05 20.63 10.30
CA MET A 1 7.31 21.05 9.67
C MET A 1 8.00 19.82 9.14
N ASP A 2 7.91 19.58 7.84
CA ASP A 2 8.56 18.44 7.21
C ASP A 2 10.07 18.63 7.29
N LYS A 3 10.79 17.63 7.82
CA LYS A 3 12.25 17.63 7.93
C LYS A 3 12.86 17.51 6.53
N VAL A 4 13.01 18.63 5.82
CA VAL A 4 13.61 18.64 4.48
C VAL A 4 15.07 18.19 4.59
N ASN A 5 15.42 17.05 3.97
CA ASN A 5 16.82 16.65 3.82
C ASN A 5 17.53 17.70 2.94
N LYS A 6 18.83 17.93 3.17
CA LYS A 6 19.71 18.97 2.55
C LYS A 6 19.72 19.06 1.00
N VAL A 7 18.86 18.34 0.27
CA VAL A 7 18.85 18.23 -1.20
C VAL A 7 17.43 18.28 -1.81
N GLY A 8 16.43 18.83 -1.10
CA GLY A 8 15.08 19.09 -1.66
C GLY A 8 14.23 17.85 -1.98
N ARG A 9 14.72 16.64 -1.70
CA ARG A 9 13.92 15.41 -1.81
C ARG A 9 13.01 15.28 -0.58
N PRO A 10 11.71 15.00 -0.77
CA PRO A 10 10.82 14.66 0.35
C PRO A 10 11.42 13.53 1.19
N GLN A 11 11.19 13.53 2.50
CA GLN A 11 11.58 12.38 3.31
C GLN A 11 10.75 11.17 2.88
N VAL A 12 11.42 10.16 2.35
CA VAL A 12 10.80 8.89 1.99
C VAL A 12 10.94 7.97 3.18
N GLU A 13 9.81 7.47 3.69
CA GLU A 13 9.81 6.40 4.69
C GLU A 13 10.65 5.22 4.19
N GLN A 14 11.53 4.72 5.05
CA GLN A 14 12.38 3.58 4.73
C GLN A 14 11.53 2.34 4.41
N SER A 15 11.90 1.58 3.38
CA SER A 15 11.20 0.34 3.01
C SER A 15 12.20 -0.80 2.86
N SER A 16 11.75 -2.03 3.05
CA SER A 16 12.57 -3.24 2.88
C SER A 16 11.85 -4.26 2.02
N VAL A 17 12.56 -4.86 1.08
CA VAL A 17 12.03 -5.96 0.26
C VAL A 17 12.09 -7.25 1.07
N ARG A 18 10.96 -7.95 1.16
CA ARG A 18 10.82 -9.24 1.82
C ARG A 18 10.14 -10.21 0.85
N SER A 19 10.70 -11.40 0.69
CA SER A 19 10.12 -12.44 -0.15
C SER A 19 9.01 -13.18 0.62
N VAL A 20 7.87 -13.39 -0.05
CA VAL A 20 6.73 -14.14 0.52
C VAL A 20 6.44 -15.33 -0.38
N ARG A 21 6.41 -16.53 0.21
CA ARG A 21 6.04 -17.75 -0.49
C ARG A 21 4.53 -17.98 -0.35
N LEU A 22 3.81 -17.99 -1.47
CA LEU A 22 2.40 -18.36 -1.55
C LEU A 22 2.21 -19.43 -2.64
N PRO A 23 1.21 -20.31 -2.52
CA PRO A 23 0.84 -21.22 -3.60
C PRO A 23 0.49 -20.45 -4.88
N VAL A 24 0.81 -21.02 -6.05
CA VAL A 24 0.53 -20.40 -7.37
C VAL A 24 -0.95 -20.02 -7.54
N ARG A 25 -1.87 -20.87 -7.03
CA ARG A 25 -3.31 -20.57 -7.07
C ARG A 25 -3.67 -19.25 -6.37
N ILE A 26 -2.93 -18.88 -5.33
CA ILE A 26 -3.14 -17.65 -4.57
C ILE A 26 -2.52 -16.48 -5.32
N TRP A 27 -1.29 -16.62 -5.83
CA TRP A 27 -0.65 -15.60 -6.66
C TRP A 27 -1.51 -15.20 -7.86
N ASN A 28 -2.14 -16.18 -8.53
CA ASN A 28 -3.04 -15.92 -9.65
C ASN A 28 -4.29 -15.11 -9.23
N LYS A 29 -4.81 -15.35 -8.01
CA LYS A 29 -5.95 -14.58 -7.48
C LYS A 29 -5.52 -13.17 -7.08
N VAL A 30 -4.37 -13.04 -6.42
CA VAL A 30 -3.77 -11.74 -6.06
C VAL A 30 -3.55 -10.89 -7.30
N TYR A 31 -2.95 -11.45 -8.36
CA TYR A 31 -2.70 -10.73 -9.60
C TYR A 31 -3.98 -10.26 -10.29
N LYS A 32 -5.04 -11.07 -10.25
CA LYS A 32 -6.36 -10.67 -10.76
C LYS A 32 -7.00 -9.56 -9.91
N ALA A 33 -6.89 -9.64 -8.59
CA ALA A 33 -7.46 -8.66 -7.67
C ALA A 33 -6.69 -7.33 -7.67
N SER A 34 -5.39 -7.36 -7.96
CA SER A 34 -4.54 -6.16 -8.01
C SER A 34 -4.67 -5.36 -9.31
N LYS A 35 -5.55 -5.74 -10.25
CA LYS A 35 -5.68 -5.07 -11.56
C LYS A 35 -6.08 -3.60 -11.47
N ASP A 36 -6.88 -3.25 -10.47
CA ASP A 36 -7.34 -1.87 -10.24
C ASP A 36 -6.33 -1.04 -9.42
N PHE A 37 -5.18 -1.63 -9.10
CA PHE A 37 -4.09 -1.00 -8.35
C PHE A 37 -2.90 -0.76 -9.28
N ARG A 38 -2.05 0.22 -8.96
CA ARG A 38 -0.85 0.54 -9.73
C ARG A 38 0.16 -0.59 -9.70
N SER A 39 0.16 -1.40 -8.64
CA SER A 39 1.01 -2.58 -8.52
C SER A 39 0.43 -3.61 -7.54
N VAL A 40 0.93 -4.85 -7.65
CA VAL A 40 0.66 -5.90 -6.67
C VAL A 40 1.09 -5.49 -5.26
N ASN A 41 2.20 -4.76 -5.14
CA ASN A 41 2.69 -4.25 -3.86
C ASN A 41 1.71 -3.25 -3.23
N GLU A 42 1.15 -2.35 -4.03
CA GLU A 42 0.14 -1.39 -3.54
C GLU A 42 -1.14 -2.10 -3.08
N TYR A 43 -1.56 -3.14 -3.80
CA TYR A 43 -2.67 -3.99 -3.38
C TYR A 43 -2.39 -4.63 -2.01
N PHE A 44 -1.23 -5.26 -1.83
CA PHE A 44 -0.84 -5.84 -0.54
C PHE A 44 -0.79 -4.78 0.57
N LEU A 45 -0.19 -3.63 0.30
CA LEU A 45 -0.11 -2.54 1.26
C LEU A 45 -1.51 -2.11 1.70
N SER A 46 -2.45 -1.97 0.76
CA SER A 46 -3.83 -1.62 1.08
C SER A 46 -4.53 -2.65 1.96
N LEU A 47 -4.27 -3.95 1.76
CA LEU A 47 -4.83 -5.02 2.59
C LEU A 47 -4.28 -4.97 4.02
N VAL A 48 -2.96 -4.82 4.16
CA VAL A 48 -2.29 -4.75 5.45
C VAL A 48 -2.72 -3.50 6.22
N GLU A 49 -2.69 -2.33 5.59
CA GLU A 49 -3.15 -1.09 6.20
C GLU A 49 -4.62 -1.18 6.63
N ASN A 50 -5.49 -1.76 5.80
CA ASN A 50 -6.90 -1.95 6.15
C ASN A 50 -7.07 -2.87 7.38
N ASP A 51 -6.31 -3.94 7.48
CA ASP A 51 -6.36 -4.86 8.64
C ASP A 51 -5.84 -4.18 9.92
N LEU A 52 -4.70 -3.49 9.83
CA LEU A 52 -4.12 -2.75 10.97
C LEU A 52 -5.02 -1.60 11.44
N ILE A 53 -5.66 -0.88 10.52
CA ILE A 53 -6.65 0.16 10.85
C ILE A 53 -7.86 -0.46 11.57
N LYS A 54 -8.35 -1.61 11.10
CA LYS A 54 -9.47 -2.31 11.75
C LYS A 54 -9.10 -2.75 13.17
N LYS A 55 -7.86 -3.19 13.37
CA LYS A 55 -7.30 -3.55 14.68
C LYS A 55 -6.98 -2.34 15.57
N LYS A 56 -7.06 -1.13 15.03
CA LYS A 56 -6.67 0.14 15.67
C LYS A 56 -5.17 0.27 15.96
N ASP A 57 -4.35 -0.56 15.31
CA ASP A 57 -2.88 -0.52 15.41
C ASP A 57 -2.27 0.53 14.46
N LEU A 58 -3.02 0.98 13.46
CA LEU A 58 -2.63 2.03 12.51
C LEU A 58 -3.72 3.11 12.43
N LYS A 59 -3.34 4.39 12.48
CA LYS A 59 -4.31 5.47 12.30
C LYS A 59 -4.66 5.63 10.83
N LYS A 60 -5.91 6.01 10.54
CA LYS A 60 -6.35 6.30 9.16
C LYS A 60 -5.51 7.39 8.46
N SER A 61 -4.96 8.33 9.22
CA SER A 61 -4.11 9.42 8.71
C SER A 61 -2.70 8.96 8.30
N GLU A 62 -2.26 7.82 8.79
CA GLU A 62 -0.94 7.23 8.50
C GLU A 62 -1.00 6.32 7.26
N ARG A 63 -2.17 6.21 6.63
CA ARG A 63 -2.39 5.41 5.44
C ARG A 63 -1.62 5.98 4.25
N ARG A 64 -0.87 5.12 3.56
CA ARG A 64 -0.09 5.47 2.38
C ARG A 64 -0.77 5.03 1.09
N SER A 65 -1.50 3.91 1.08
CA SER A 65 -2.26 3.51 -0.09
C SER A 65 -3.44 4.46 -0.33
N PRO A 66 -3.64 4.95 -1.56
CA PRO A 66 -4.83 5.73 -1.89
C PRO A 66 -6.06 4.87 -1.62
N VAL A 67 -7.06 5.46 -0.95
CA VAL A 67 -8.39 4.86 -0.89
C VAL A 67 -8.94 4.96 -2.30
N THR A 68 -8.78 3.90 -3.09
CA THR A 68 -9.42 3.77 -4.40
C THR A 68 -10.93 3.60 -4.17
N SER A 69 -11.58 4.69 -3.75
CA SER A 69 -13.02 4.84 -3.93
C SER A 69 -13.23 4.90 -5.43
N THR A 70 -13.75 3.80 -5.96
CA THR A 70 -14.17 3.65 -7.34
C THR A 70 -15.21 4.73 -7.64
N LYS A 71 -14.76 5.86 -8.20
CA LYS A 71 -15.50 6.80 -9.08
C LYS A 71 -14.63 8.03 -9.31
N ARG A 72 -13.70 7.92 -10.26
CA ARG A 72 -13.25 9.10 -10.99
C ARG A 72 -14.29 9.29 -12.11
N SER A 73 -15.39 10.00 -11.84
CA SER A 73 -16.18 10.52 -12.96
C SER A 73 -15.36 11.66 -13.55
N GLN A 74 -14.85 11.44 -14.76
CA GLN A 74 -14.48 12.55 -15.63
C GLN A 74 -15.74 13.22 -16.13
#